data_AF-A0A423K0C2-F1
#
_entry.id   AF-A0A423K0C2-F1
#
_cell.length_a   1.000
_cell.length_b   1.000
_cell.length_c   1.000
_cell.angle_alpha   90.00
_cell.angle_beta   90.00
_cell.angle_gamma   90.00
#
_symmetry.space_group_name_H-M   'P 1'
#
loop_
_entity.id
_entity.type
_entity.pdbx_description
1 polymer ?
#
loop_
_entity_poly.entity_id
_entity_poly.type
_entity_poly.pdbx_seq_one_letter_code
_entity_poly.pdbx_strand_id
1 'polypeptide(L)'
;MGLAEGFQWLNGSFTENIELSEQRAPRDIDVVTFTFEGDEFYDGLQPDQLRLLGATREDQSFIKNQFKVDFYVQSLTDAPERLVEMASYWYSMWSHRRSKQWKGFLRVDLAPRQDQEALAMLKARKQELAHE
;
A
#
# COMPACT_ATOMS: atom_id res chain seq x y z
N MET A 1 -1.22 -10.76 -7.85
CA MET A 1 -0.22 -11.35 -6.93
C MET A 1 -0.83 -12.41 -6.03
N GLY A 2 -2.12 -12.35 -5.66
CA GLY A 2 -2.77 -13.48 -4.97
C GLY A 2 -2.68 -13.45 -3.44
N LEU A 3 -2.15 -12.37 -2.86
CA LEU A 3 -2.14 -12.13 -1.41
C LEU A 3 -3.59 -12.06 -0.89
N ALA A 4 -4.04 -13.11 -0.22
CA ALA A 4 -5.42 -13.25 0.24
C ALA A 4 -5.58 -13.13 1.75
N GLU A 5 -4.46 -13.12 2.49
CA GLU A 5 -4.45 -13.08 3.96
C GLU A 5 -3.44 -12.06 4.49
N GLY A 6 -3.85 -11.37 5.57
CA GLY A 6 -3.09 -10.30 6.19
C GLY A 6 -3.83 -8.96 6.13
N PHE A 7 -3.08 -7.87 6.12
CA PHE A 7 -3.63 -6.50 6.10
C PHE A 7 -2.63 -5.50 5.53
N GLN A 8 -3.13 -4.33 5.15
CA GLN A 8 -2.34 -3.21 4.64
C GLN A 8 -2.44 -2.02 5.58
N TRP A 9 -1.32 -1.31 5.75
CA TRP A 9 -1.33 0.05 6.25
C TRP A 9 -1.19 1.00 5.07
N LEU A 10 -2.16 1.91 4.95
CA LEU A 10 -2.23 2.95 3.92
C LEU A 10 -1.90 4.30 4.54
N ASN A 11 -1.05 5.06 3.88
CA ASN A 11 -0.64 6.39 4.32
C ASN A 11 -0.26 7.30 3.13
N GLY A 12 0.48 8.36 3.42
CA GLY A 12 0.94 9.36 2.47
C GLY A 12 0.01 10.54 2.38
N SER A 13 0.28 11.39 1.39
CA SER A 13 -0.59 12.56 1.13
C SER A 13 -2.00 12.15 0.69
N PHE A 14 -2.17 10.92 0.21
CA PHE A 14 -3.46 10.37 -0.19
C PHE A 14 -4.44 10.21 0.97
N THR A 15 -3.95 9.88 2.16
CA THR A 15 -4.78 9.76 3.37
C THR A 15 -4.93 11.08 4.12
N GLU A 16 -4.40 12.17 3.56
CA GLU A 16 -4.53 13.52 4.10
C GLU A 16 -5.55 14.29 3.28
N ASN A 17 -6.30 15.19 3.92
CA ASN A 17 -7.21 16.10 3.23
C ASN A 17 -6.44 17.25 2.56
N ILE A 18 -5.46 16.89 1.74
CA ILE A 18 -4.38 17.76 1.29
C ILE A 18 -4.82 18.72 0.19
N GLU A 19 -5.88 18.38 -0.52
CA GLU A 19 -6.55 19.25 -1.48
C GLU A 19 -7.16 20.47 -0.77
N LEU A 20 -7.75 20.28 0.42
CA LEU A 20 -8.26 21.39 1.22
C LEU A 20 -7.15 22.08 2.03
N SER A 21 -6.24 21.32 2.66
CA SER A 21 -5.26 21.90 3.58
C SER A 21 -4.04 22.52 2.90
N GLU A 22 -3.62 22.00 1.74
CA GLU A 22 -2.42 22.46 1.00
C GLU A 22 -2.73 22.89 -0.44
N GLN A 23 -3.99 22.89 -0.88
CA GLN A 23 -4.42 23.33 -2.22
C GLN A 23 -3.68 22.62 -3.36
N ARG A 24 -3.43 21.32 -3.20
CA ARG A 24 -2.81 20.48 -4.22
C ARG A 24 -3.34 19.06 -4.17
N ALA A 25 -3.27 18.35 -5.29
CA ALA A 25 -3.58 16.93 -5.33
C ALA A 25 -2.59 16.10 -4.47
N PRO A 26 -3.04 14.93 -3.96
CA PRO A 26 -2.14 13.90 -3.47
C PRO A 26 -1.09 13.50 -4.52
N ARG A 27 0.11 13.12 -4.08
CA ARG A 27 1.18 12.69 -5.00
C ARG A 27 1.16 11.19 -5.22
N ASP A 28 1.26 10.45 -4.13
CA ASP A 28 1.35 9.01 -4.04
C ASP A 28 0.65 8.52 -2.77
N ILE A 29 0.32 7.24 -2.78
CA ILE A 29 -0.12 6.47 -1.61
C ILE A 29 1.03 5.59 -1.14
N ASP A 30 1.29 5.61 0.16
CA ASP A 30 2.24 4.73 0.80
C ASP A 30 1.50 3.48 1.28
N VAL A 31 2.03 2.29 0.97
CA VAL A 31 1.40 1.01 1.30
C VAL A 31 2.43 0.04 1.87
N VAL A 32 2.21 -0.43 3.11
CA VAL A 32 2.90 -1.61 3.63
C VAL A 32 1.90 -2.73 3.73
N THR A 33 2.17 -3.83 3.04
CA THR A 33 1.37 -5.05 3.10
C THR A 33 1.99 -6.03 4.07
N PHE A 34 1.26 -6.38 5.11
CA PHE A 34 1.59 -7.41 6.07
C PHE A 34 0.91 -8.71 5.64
N THR A 35 1.68 -9.76 5.39
CA THR A 35 1.14 -11.02 4.85
C THR A 35 1.84 -12.25 5.43
N PHE A 36 1.17 -13.39 5.43
CA PHE A 36 1.71 -14.67 5.90
C PHE A 36 2.43 -15.47 4.82
N GLU A 37 2.49 -14.96 3.58
CA GLU A 37 3.16 -15.65 2.48
C GLU A 37 4.65 -15.84 2.75
N GLY A 38 5.13 -17.06 2.53
CA GLY A 38 6.54 -17.45 2.63
C GLY A 38 7.18 -17.68 1.26
N ASP A 39 8.41 -18.21 1.27
CA ASP A 39 9.24 -18.37 0.06
C ASP A 39 8.54 -19.09 -1.09
N GLU A 40 7.77 -20.15 -0.81
CA GLU A 40 7.04 -20.91 -1.84
C GLU A 40 6.07 -20.04 -2.67
N PHE A 41 5.43 -19.05 -2.04
CA PHE A 41 4.56 -18.11 -2.75
C PHE A 41 5.39 -17.23 -3.70
N TYR A 42 6.52 -16.70 -3.23
CA TYR A 42 7.37 -15.80 -4.03
C TYR A 42 8.09 -16.53 -5.16
N ASP A 43 8.49 -17.79 -4.94
CA ASP A 43 9.10 -18.65 -5.96
C ASP A 43 8.14 -18.94 -7.13
N GLY A 44 6.82 -18.92 -6.87
CA GLY A 44 5.78 -19.11 -7.89
C GLY A 44 5.47 -17.85 -8.72
N LEU A 45 5.99 -16.68 -8.32
CA LEU A 45 5.68 -15.41 -8.99
C LEU A 45 6.37 -15.30 -10.35
N GLN A 46 5.63 -14.80 -11.32
CA GLN A 46 6.17 -14.48 -12.64
C GLN A 46 7.02 -13.19 -12.59
N PRO A 47 7.92 -12.95 -13.56
CA PRO A 47 8.83 -11.79 -13.53
C PRO A 47 8.12 -10.44 -13.42
N ASP A 48 6.96 -10.28 -14.05
CA ASP A 48 6.13 -9.08 -13.97
C ASP A 48 5.51 -8.90 -12.56
N GLN A 49 5.20 -9.99 -11.87
CA GLN A 49 4.71 -9.98 -10.49
C GLN A 49 5.82 -9.71 -9.49
N LEU A 50 7.01 -10.30 -9.68
CA LEU A 50 8.20 -10.02 -8.87
C LEU A 50 8.59 -8.55 -8.96
N ARG A 51 8.48 -7.96 -10.15
CA ARG A 51 8.68 -6.53 -10.36
C ARG A 51 7.77 -5.67 -9.47
N LEU A 52 6.53 -6.10 -9.25
CA LEU A 52 5.58 -5.38 -8.39
C LEU A 52 5.92 -5.45 -6.89
N LEU A 53 6.88 -6.29 -6.49
CA LEU A 53 7.40 -6.31 -5.12
C LEU A 53 8.40 -5.17 -4.84
N GLY A 54 8.88 -4.47 -5.88
CA GLY A 54 9.76 -3.32 -5.70
C GLY A 54 11.14 -3.69 -5.13
N ALA A 55 11.66 -4.88 -5.46
CA ALA A 55 12.93 -5.38 -4.91
C ALA A 55 14.14 -4.53 -5.34
N THR A 56 14.07 -3.86 -6.49
CA THR A 56 15.12 -2.95 -6.97
C THR A 56 14.64 -1.50 -7.01
N ARG A 57 15.60 -0.56 -7.03
CA ARG A 57 15.29 0.87 -7.19
C ARG A 57 14.60 1.18 -8.52
N GLU A 58 14.93 0.43 -9.56
CA GLU A 58 14.27 0.56 -10.87
C GLU A 58 12.81 0.12 -10.79
N ASP A 59 12.53 -0.98 -10.11
CA ASP A 59 11.16 -1.48 -9.90
C ASP A 59 10.34 -0.51 -9.04
N GLN A 60 10.92 0.01 -7.97
CA GLN A 60 10.28 1.05 -7.14
C GLN A 60 9.95 2.30 -7.96
N SER A 61 10.90 2.76 -8.79
CA SER A 61 10.67 3.89 -9.68
C SER A 61 9.56 3.61 -10.69
N PHE A 62 9.53 2.40 -11.27
CA PHE A 62 8.46 1.97 -12.16
C PHE A 62 7.10 1.98 -11.46
N ILE A 63 6.98 1.35 -10.28
CA ILE A 63 5.72 1.30 -9.52
C ILE A 63 5.25 2.70 -9.17
N LYS A 64 6.14 3.54 -8.63
CA LYS A 64 5.84 4.92 -8.23
C LYS A 64 5.38 5.76 -9.42
N ASN A 65 6.02 5.62 -10.58
CA ASN A 65 5.65 6.41 -11.76
C ASN A 65 4.36 5.91 -12.42
N GLN A 66 4.20 4.59 -12.54
CA GLN A 66 3.06 3.96 -13.22
C GLN A 66 1.79 3.97 -12.38
N PHE A 67 1.90 3.70 -11.07
CA PHE A 67 0.75 3.48 -10.19
C PHE A 67 0.63 4.53 -9.08
N LYS A 68 1.59 5.44 -8.91
CA LYS A 68 1.61 6.42 -7.82
C LYS A 68 1.57 5.76 -6.43
N VAL A 69 2.25 4.62 -6.31
CA VAL A 69 2.32 3.85 -5.07
C VAL A 69 3.78 3.68 -4.64
N ASP A 70 4.06 3.93 -3.36
CA ASP A 70 5.26 3.47 -2.68
C ASP A 70 4.91 2.20 -1.89
N PHE A 71 5.30 1.04 -2.41
CA PHE A 71 4.85 -0.27 -1.96
C PHE A 71 5.95 -1.04 -1.22
N TYR A 72 5.59 -1.65 -0.10
CA TYR A 72 6.45 -2.50 0.70
C TYR A 72 5.70 -3.76 1.16
N VAL A 73 6.43 -4.85 1.35
CA VAL A 73 5.91 -6.10 1.91
C VAL A 73 6.65 -6.40 3.22
N GLN A 74 5.90 -6.76 4.24
CA GLN A 74 6.39 -7.23 5.53
C GLN A 74 5.80 -8.61 5.79
N SER A 75 6.65 -9.61 5.99
CA SER A 75 6.18 -10.93 6.41
C SER A 75 5.66 -10.87 7.84
N LEU A 76 4.52 -11.51 8.12
CA LEU A 76 3.95 -11.74 9.45
C LEU A 76 4.49 -13.01 10.11
N THR A 77 5.27 -13.82 9.38
CA THR A 77 5.94 -15.02 9.90
C THR A 77 7.38 -14.76 10.32
N ASP A 78 7.87 -13.52 10.16
CA ASP A 78 9.18 -13.09 10.64
C ASP A 78 9.30 -13.29 12.17
N ALA A 79 10.54 -13.42 12.64
CA ALA A 79 10.82 -13.50 14.08
C ALA A 79 10.18 -12.31 14.84
N PRO A 80 9.65 -12.51 16.06
CA PRO A 80 8.98 -11.45 16.80
C PRO A 80 9.79 -10.16 16.95
N GLU A 81 11.11 -10.28 17.15
CA GLU A 81 12.03 -9.14 17.25
C GLU A 81 12.03 -8.31 15.97
N ARG A 82 12.02 -8.97 14.81
CA ARG A 82 11.97 -8.33 13.49
C ARG A 82 10.61 -7.68 13.25
N LEU A 83 9.52 -8.33 13.63
CA LEU A 83 8.18 -7.76 13.53
C LEU A 83 8.04 -6.48 14.37
N VAL A 84 8.53 -6.50 15.61
CA VAL A 84 8.52 -5.33 16.49
C VAL A 84 9.39 -4.21 15.90
N GLU A 85 10.61 -4.53 15.46
CA GLU A 85 11.51 -3.57 14.81
C GLU A 85 10.82 -2.89 13.61
N MET A 86 10.26 -3.68 12.70
CA MET A 86 9.66 -3.16 11.47
C MET A 86 8.36 -2.41 11.73
N ALA A 87 7.51 -2.88 12.65
CA ALA A 87 6.32 -2.14 13.07
C ALA A 87 6.69 -0.79 13.69
N SER A 88 7.72 -0.75 14.54
CA SER A 88 8.24 0.50 15.12
C SER A 88 8.83 1.43 14.06
N TYR A 89 9.54 0.89 13.08
CA TYR A 89 10.08 1.66 11.95
C TYR A 89 8.97 2.33 11.13
N TRP A 90 7.98 1.56 10.68
CA TRP A 90 6.84 2.08 9.94
C TRP A 90 6.09 3.11 10.77
N TYR A 91 5.75 2.79 12.02
CA TYR A 91 5.08 3.73 12.92
C TYR A 91 5.85 5.06 13.04
N SER A 92 7.16 5.01 13.24
CA SER A 92 7.99 6.21 13.41
C SER A 92 8.05 7.06 12.14
N MET A 93 8.09 6.44 10.96
CA MET A 93 8.11 7.18 9.69
C MET A 93 6.75 7.76 9.31
N TRP A 94 5.67 7.08 9.65
CA TRP A 94 4.34 7.31 9.06
C TRP A 94 3.36 8.00 10.00
N SER A 95 3.66 8.06 11.30
CA SER A 95 2.78 8.64 12.32
C SER A 95 2.73 10.17 12.34
N HIS A 96 3.44 10.87 11.44
CA HIS A 96 3.51 12.32 11.43
C HIS A 96 3.36 12.92 10.03
N ARG A 97 2.71 14.08 9.97
CA ARG A 97 2.78 14.96 8.81
C ARG A 97 4.12 15.68 8.76
N ARG A 98 4.46 16.27 7.61
CA ARG A 98 5.65 17.15 7.49
C ARG A 98 5.59 18.35 8.45
N SER A 99 4.39 18.79 8.81
CA SER A 99 4.14 19.82 9.82
C SER A 99 4.30 19.34 11.26
N LYS A 100 4.76 18.11 11.48
CA LYS A 100 4.94 17.44 12.80
C LYS A 100 3.64 17.16 13.56
N GLN A 101 2.49 17.33 12.92
CA GLN A 101 1.22 16.90 13.49
C GLN A 101 1.12 15.38 13.44
N TRP A 102 0.64 14.78 14.52
CA TRP A 102 0.35 13.36 14.57
C TRP A 102 -0.73 13.00 13.54
N LYS A 103 -0.51 11.89 12.85
CA LYS A 103 -1.51 11.21 12.03
C LYS A 103 -1.43 9.71 12.29
N GLY A 104 -2.57 9.04 12.17
CA GLY A 104 -2.59 7.57 12.12
C GLY A 104 -2.29 7.07 10.71
N PHE A 105 -2.53 5.78 10.53
CA PHE A 105 -2.55 5.09 9.24
C PHE A 105 -3.87 4.35 9.11
N LEU A 106 -4.36 4.19 7.89
CA LEU A 106 -5.57 3.44 7.63
C LEU A 106 -5.20 1.96 7.49
N ARG A 107 -5.80 1.09 8.31
CA ARG A 107 -5.64 -0.35 8.19
C ARG A 107 -6.79 -0.92 7.34
N VAL A 108 -6.44 -1.71 6.33
CA VAL A 108 -7.41 -2.43 5.48
C VAL A 108 -7.04 -3.91 5.48
N ASP A 109 -8.00 -4.80 5.72
CA ASP A 109 -7.75 -6.24 5.65
C ASP A 109 -7.60 -6.71 4.21
N LEU A 110 -6.68 -7.64 3.95
CA LEU A 110 -6.68 -8.41 2.71
C LEU A 110 -7.83 -9.41 2.80
N ALA A 111 -9.02 -9.01 2.36
CA ALA A 111 -10.24 -9.78 2.49
C ALA A 111 -10.95 -9.93 1.13
N PRO A 112 -10.71 -11.04 0.40
CA PRO A 112 -11.24 -11.24 -0.96
C PRO A 112 -12.76 -11.21 -1.06
N ARG A 113 -13.46 -11.39 0.06
CA ARG A 113 -14.93 -11.40 0.14
C ARG A 113 -15.58 -10.13 -0.39
N GLN A 114 -14.87 -9.00 -0.35
CA GLN A 114 -15.42 -7.70 -0.78
C GLN A 114 -14.89 -7.25 -2.15
N ASP A 115 -14.02 -8.03 -2.80
CA ASP A 115 -13.37 -7.62 -4.05
C ASP A 115 -14.36 -7.39 -5.18
N GLN A 116 -15.41 -8.22 -5.27
CA GLN A 116 -16.43 -8.07 -6.31
C GLN A 116 -17.19 -6.74 -6.16
N GLU A 117 -17.56 -6.39 -4.92
CA GLU A 117 -18.25 -5.15 -4.61
C GLU A 117 -17.34 -3.93 -4.85
N ALA A 118 -16.09 -3.99 -4.37
CA ALA A 118 -15.09 -2.96 -4.61
C ALA A 118 -14.84 -2.72 -6.10
N LEU A 119 -14.76 -3.79 -6.90
CA LEU A 119 -14.59 -3.70 -8.35
C LEU A 119 -15.82 -3.09 -9.03
N ALA A 120 -17.03 -3.41 -8.57
CA ALA A 120 -18.26 -2.80 -9.08
C ALA A 120 -18.29 -1.30 -8.81
N MET A 121 -17.96 -0.87 -7.58
CA MET A 121 -17.86 0.54 -7.22
C MET A 121 -16.80 1.27 -8.07
N LEU A 122 -15.62 0.66 -8.26
CA LEU A 122 -14.56 1.24 -9.09
C LEU A 122 -14.99 1.41 -10.55
N LYS A 123 -15.70 0.44 -11.12
CA LYS A 123 -16.24 0.51 -12.49
C LYS A 123 -17.26 1.63 -12.62
N ALA A 124 -18.20 1.74 -11.67
CA ALA A 124 -19.19 2.82 -11.66
C ALA A 124 -18.52 4.20 -11.60
N ARG A 125 -17.55 4.39 -10.69
CA ARG A 125 -16.79 5.65 -10.60
C ARG A 125 -16.03 6.01 -11.87
N LYS A 126 -15.43 5.03 -12.56
CA LYS A 126 -14.77 5.26 -13.86
C LYS A 126 -15.75 5.69 -14.94
N GLN A 127 -16.99 5.20 -14.91
CA GLN A 127 -18.03 5.62 -15.85
C GLN A 127 -18.46 7.05 -15.56
N GLU A 128 -18.68 7.43 -14.30
CA GLU A 128 -19.03 8.80 -13.90
C GLU A 128 -17.98 9.81 -14.40
N LEU A 129 -16.70 9.55 -14.12
CA LEU A 129 -15.59 10.41 -14.55
C LEU A 129 -15.43 10.54 -16.07
N ALA A 130 -15.97 9.61 -16.86
CA ALA A 130 -15.94 9.69 -18.32
C ALA A 130 -17.04 10.60 -18.89
N HIS A 131 -18.02 10.99 -18.06
CA HIS A 131 -19.14 11.86 -18.43
C HIS A 131 -19.07 13.25 -17.78
N GLU A 132 -18.02 13.54 -17.00
CA GLU A 132 -17.63 14.87 -16.50
C GLU A 132 -16.63 15.54 -17.45
#